data_AF-A0A1I8GLM6-F1
#
_entry.id   AF-A0A1I8GLM6-F1
#
_cell.length_a   1.000
_cell.length_b   1.000
_cell.length_c   1.000
_cell.angle_alpha   90.00
_cell.angle_beta   90.00
_cell.angle_gamma   90.00
#
_symmetry.space_group_name_H-M   'P 1'
#
loop_
_entity.id
_entity.type
_entity.pdbx_description
1 polymer ?
#
loop_
_entity_poly.entity_id
_entity_poly.type
_entity_poly.pdbx_seq_one_letter_code
_entity_poly.pdbx_strand_id
1 'polypeptide(L)'
;LELVESLDGRSGGHLFAVLNYTLTGGGARLLRMSLLQPLTDLDSIRTRQDCVEELRTNPAVLQSLRAQLAEFSYFNCINSLCRRRSRMPPTINVARTRINRIIYLHHMLGRLDPLSQALAPLRHPLFANFRRALDEPALPRLRAHFEVLANPDMRYSRGRLTMHAQAHRRCQARRQRLPRSSAPAVRQPGGGGGAA
;
A
#
# COMPACT_ATOMS: atom_id res chain seq x y z
N LEU A 1 -7.15 -7.27 -33.88
CA LEU A 1 -7.37 -7.86 -32.54
C LEU A 1 -7.42 -6.72 -31.54
N GLU A 2 -8.56 -6.48 -30.89
CA GLU A 2 -8.72 -5.48 -29.82
C GLU A 2 -8.05 -5.98 -28.53
N LEU A 3 -6.71 -6.02 -28.51
CA LEU A 3 -5.96 -6.66 -27.43
C LEU A 3 -5.98 -5.82 -26.15
N VAL A 4 -5.79 -4.51 -26.27
CA VAL A 4 -5.67 -3.63 -25.11
C VAL A 4 -6.46 -2.33 -25.22
N GLU A 5 -6.90 -1.99 -26.41
CA GLU A 5 -7.75 -0.85 -26.71
C GLU A 5 -8.83 -1.33 -27.68
N SER A 6 -10.03 -0.79 -27.53
CA SER A 6 -11.15 -1.05 -28.45
C SER A 6 -11.14 -0.01 -29.56
N LEU A 7 -11.49 -0.43 -30.76
CA LEU A 7 -11.56 0.42 -31.95
C LEU A 7 -12.70 1.45 -31.84
N ASP A 8 -13.77 1.10 -31.11
CA ASP A 8 -14.95 1.96 -30.93
C ASP A 8 -14.80 2.96 -29.76
N GLY A 9 -13.63 3.02 -29.11
CA GLY A 9 -13.38 3.87 -27.93
C GLY A 9 -14.20 3.48 -26.69
N ARG A 10 -14.99 2.41 -26.75
CA ARG A 10 -15.79 1.91 -25.63
C ARG A 10 -14.89 1.22 -24.61
N SER A 11 -14.97 1.69 -23.38
CA SER A 11 -14.29 1.09 -22.23
C SER A 11 -14.75 -0.35 -22.01
N GLY A 12 -13.82 -1.31 -22.04
CA GLY A 12 -14.07 -2.70 -21.64
C GLY A 12 -14.29 -3.72 -22.76
N GLY A 13 -14.37 -3.31 -24.03
CA GLY A 13 -14.50 -4.20 -25.19
C GLY A 13 -13.18 -4.79 -25.71
N HIS A 14 -12.19 -5.08 -24.87
CA HIS A 14 -10.88 -5.57 -25.33
C HIS A 14 -10.33 -6.68 -24.43
N LEU A 15 -9.49 -7.56 -25.00
CA LEU A 15 -9.04 -8.80 -24.35
C LEU A 15 -8.38 -8.55 -22.98
N PHE A 16 -7.59 -7.51 -22.85
CA PHE A 16 -6.96 -7.14 -21.58
C PHE A 16 -7.99 -6.82 -20.49
N ALA A 17 -9.12 -6.20 -20.80
CA ALA A 17 -10.18 -5.94 -19.82
C ALA A 17 -10.81 -7.24 -19.31
N VAL A 18 -10.93 -8.25 -20.17
CA VAL A 18 -11.47 -9.57 -19.83
C VAL A 18 -10.48 -10.39 -19.00
N LEU A 19 -9.18 -10.34 -19.30
CA LEU A 19 -8.18 -11.17 -18.63
C LEU A 19 -7.60 -10.55 -17.35
N ASN A 20 -7.66 -9.23 -17.20
CA ASN A 20 -6.95 -8.54 -16.12
C ASN A 20 -7.68 -8.60 -14.77
N TYR A 21 -7.49 -9.70 -14.05
CA TYR A 21 -7.87 -9.88 -12.63
C TYR A 21 -6.65 -9.81 -11.69
N THR A 22 -5.59 -9.11 -12.11
CA THR A 22 -4.37 -8.94 -11.33
C THR A 22 -4.59 -7.96 -10.17
N LEU A 23 -3.91 -8.16 -9.04
CA LEU A 23 -4.11 -7.39 -7.82
C LEU A 23 -3.09 -6.25 -7.63
N THR A 24 -2.04 -6.24 -8.45
CA THR A 24 -0.97 -5.25 -8.40
C THR A 24 -0.83 -4.56 -9.75
N GLY A 25 -0.51 -3.26 -9.73
CA GLY A 25 -0.24 -2.53 -10.97
C GLY A 25 0.96 -3.06 -11.75
N GLY A 26 1.88 -3.78 -11.08
CA GLY A 26 2.99 -4.47 -11.73
C GLY A 26 2.51 -5.69 -12.53
N GLY A 27 1.61 -6.49 -11.94
CA GLY A 27 0.97 -7.62 -12.62
C GLY A 27 0.14 -7.18 -13.83
N ALA A 28 -0.66 -6.12 -13.68
CA ALA A 28 -1.44 -5.57 -14.79
C ALA A 28 -0.54 -5.12 -15.96
N ARG A 29 0.59 -4.48 -15.64
CA ARG A 29 1.57 -4.06 -16.66
C ARG A 29 2.24 -5.25 -17.34
N LEU A 30 2.64 -6.27 -16.58
CA LEU A 30 3.25 -7.48 -17.12
C LEU A 30 2.27 -8.26 -18.00
N LEU A 31 0.99 -8.35 -17.62
CA LEU A 31 -0.05 -8.98 -18.43
C LEU A 31 -0.26 -8.23 -19.74
N ARG A 32 -0.36 -6.88 -19.71
CA ARG A 32 -0.44 -6.06 -20.92
C ARG A 32 0.75 -6.32 -21.85
N MET A 33 1.97 -6.35 -21.31
CA MET A 33 3.17 -6.64 -22.09
C MET A 33 3.15 -8.05 -22.68
N SER A 34 2.72 -9.06 -21.91
CA SER A 34 2.63 -10.45 -22.37
C SER A 34 1.62 -10.63 -23.51
N LEU A 35 0.53 -9.85 -23.55
CA LEU A 35 -0.44 -9.86 -24.65
C LEU A 35 0.12 -9.18 -25.92
N LEU A 36 0.90 -8.12 -25.76
CA LEU A 36 1.52 -7.38 -26.86
C LEU A 36 2.77 -8.09 -27.42
N GLN A 37 3.40 -8.94 -26.61
CA GLN A 37 4.62 -9.66 -26.93
C GLN A 37 4.45 -11.14 -26.55
N PRO A 38 3.76 -11.92 -27.39
CA PRO A 38 3.56 -13.34 -27.14
C PRO A 38 4.89 -14.08 -27.14
N LEU A 39 4.98 -15.13 -26.32
CA LEU A 39 6.16 -15.99 -26.30
C LEU A 39 6.22 -16.84 -27.56
N THR A 40 7.43 -17.05 -28.06
CA THR A 40 7.73 -17.96 -29.18
C THR A 40 8.48 -19.21 -28.74
N ASP A 41 9.07 -19.20 -27.53
CA ASP A 41 9.78 -20.32 -26.94
C ASP A 41 8.83 -21.35 -26.31
N LEU A 42 8.93 -22.60 -26.74
CA LEU A 42 8.02 -23.66 -26.34
C LEU A 42 8.15 -24.02 -24.86
N ASP A 43 9.38 -24.09 -24.34
CA ASP A 43 9.62 -24.47 -22.96
C ASP A 43 9.09 -23.40 -22.00
N SER A 44 9.26 -22.11 -22.33
CA SER A 44 8.66 -20.99 -21.59
C SER A 44 7.14 -21.03 -21.60
N ILE A 45 6.51 -21.43 -22.72
CA ILE A 45 5.06 -21.57 -22.81
C ILE A 45 4.58 -22.70 -21.90
N ARG A 46 5.19 -23.88 -21.98
CA ARG A 46 4.87 -25.04 -21.14
C ARG A 46 5.03 -24.72 -19.66
N THR A 47 6.15 -24.10 -19.30
CA THR A 47 6.43 -23.65 -17.94
C THR A 47 5.31 -22.74 -17.39
N ARG A 48 4.78 -21.82 -18.21
CA ARG A 48 3.63 -20.98 -17.81
C ARG A 48 2.36 -21.80 -17.64
N GLN A 49 2.09 -22.73 -18.54
CA GLN A 49 0.92 -23.61 -18.47
C GLN A 49 0.96 -24.49 -17.21
N ASP A 50 2.11 -25.09 -16.90
CA ASP A 50 2.31 -25.91 -15.71
C ASP A 50 2.09 -25.10 -14.42
N CYS A 51 2.60 -23.87 -14.36
CA CYS A 51 2.34 -22.96 -13.22
C CYS A 51 0.85 -22.62 -13.07
N VAL A 52 0.16 -22.37 -14.18
CA VAL A 52 -1.28 -22.07 -14.16
C VAL A 52 -2.07 -23.29 -13.71
N GLU A 53 -1.73 -24.47 -14.19
CA GLU A 53 -2.40 -25.72 -13.84
C GLU A 53 -2.19 -26.07 -12.35
N GLU A 54 -0.99 -25.87 -11.82
CA GLU A 54 -0.71 -26.06 -10.40
C GLU A 54 -1.52 -25.09 -9.51
N LEU A 55 -1.66 -23.83 -9.91
CA LEU A 55 -2.49 -22.87 -9.17
C LEU A 55 -3.99 -23.17 -9.32
N ARG A 56 -4.42 -23.67 -10.47
CA ARG A 56 -5.82 -24.05 -10.75
C ARG A 56 -6.24 -25.26 -9.92
N THR A 57 -5.35 -26.24 -9.76
CA THR A 57 -5.58 -27.44 -8.95
C THR A 57 -5.53 -27.17 -7.44
N ASN A 58 -4.94 -26.05 -7.02
CA ASN A 58 -4.82 -25.65 -5.61
C ASN A 58 -5.51 -24.30 -5.31
N PRO A 59 -6.86 -24.22 -5.38
CA PRO A 59 -7.59 -22.96 -5.25
C PRO A 59 -7.40 -22.28 -3.89
N ALA A 60 -7.23 -23.05 -2.81
CA ALA A 60 -6.97 -22.51 -1.47
C ALA A 60 -5.63 -21.74 -1.42
N VAL A 61 -4.59 -22.28 -2.06
CA VAL A 61 -3.28 -21.64 -2.17
C VAL A 61 -3.37 -20.38 -3.02
N LEU A 62 -4.07 -20.46 -4.15
CA LEU A 62 -4.31 -19.30 -5.02
C LEU A 62 -5.02 -18.17 -4.27
N GLN A 63 -6.05 -18.48 -3.47
CA GLN A 63 -6.77 -17.48 -2.69
C GLN A 63 -5.89 -16.86 -1.60
N SER A 64 -5.07 -17.66 -0.91
CA SER A 64 -4.09 -17.16 0.07
C SER A 64 -3.08 -16.22 -0.59
N LEU A 65 -2.51 -16.62 -1.73
CA LEU A 65 -1.58 -15.79 -2.50
C LEU A 65 -2.22 -14.49 -2.97
N ARG A 66 -3.47 -14.55 -3.44
CA ARG A 66 -4.24 -13.35 -3.82
C ARG A 66 -4.41 -12.41 -2.63
N ALA A 67 -4.75 -12.92 -1.45
CA ALA A 67 -4.87 -12.10 -0.24
C ALA A 67 -3.54 -11.41 0.11
N GLN A 68 -2.41 -12.10 0.03
CA GLN A 68 -1.10 -11.49 0.27
C GLN A 68 -0.74 -10.46 -0.80
N LEU A 69 -0.93 -10.78 -2.08
CA LEU A 69 -0.60 -9.89 -3.21
C LEU A 69 -1.41 -8.58 -3.21
N ALA A 70 -2.64 -8.59 -2.70
CA ALA A 70 -3.46 -7.39 -2.57
C ALA A 70 -2.81 -6.31 -1.67
N GLU A 71 -2.00 -6.70 -0.69
CA GLU A 71 -1.26 -5.77 0.17
C GLU A 71 -0.15 -5.01 -0.59
N PHE A 72 0.38 -5.61 -1.67
CA PHE A 72 1.46 -5.03 -2.49
C PHE A 72 0.97 -4.09 -3.61
N SER A 73 -0.31 -3.69 -3.61
CA SER A 73 -0.92 -2.91 -4.69
C SER A 73 -0.17 -1.61 -5.04
N TYR A 74 0.53 -0.99 -4.08
CA TYR A 74 1.26 0.28 -4.25
C TYR A 74 2.79 0.14 -4.41
N PHE A 75 3.33 -1.08 -4.61
CA PHE A 75 4.78 -1.32 -4.66
C PHE A 75 5.52 -0.50 -5.74
N ASN A 76 4.86 -0.22 -6.86
CA ASN A 76 5.44 0.56 -7.98
C ASN A 76 5.95 1.96 -7.55
N CYS A 77 5.41 2.53 -6.47
CA CYS A 77 5.85 3.84 -5.97
C CYS A 77 7.23 3.81 -5.30
N ILE A 78 7.71 2.64 -4.84
CA ILE A 78 8.98 2.49 -4.12
C ILE A 78 10.18 2.63 -5.08
N ASN A 79 10.07 2.21 -6.33
CA ASN A 79 11.16 2.32 -7.31
C ASN A 79 11.53 3.78 -7.64
N SER A 80 10.66 4.74 -7.31
CA SER A 80 10.96 6.18 -7.38
C SER A 80 11.77 6.71 -6.18
N LEU A 81 11.80 5.99 -5.05
CA LEU A 81 12.59 6.34 -3.85
C LEU A 81 14.08 6.11 -4.07
N CYS A 82 14.45 4.99 -4.69
CA CYS A 82 15.84 4.56 -4.78
C CYS A 82 16.66 5.35 -5.81
N ARG A 83 16.02 6.11 -6.70
CA ARG A 83 16.68 6.68 -7.90
C ARG A 83 17.08 8.15 -7.83
N ARG A 84 16.60 8.95 -6.87
CA ARG A 84 17.00 10.38 -6.77
C ARG A 84 17.06 10.92 -5.35
N ARG A 85 18.28 11.20 -4.86
CA ARG A 85 18.50 12.23 -3.82
C ARG A 85 18.23 13.59 -4.45
N SER A 86 17.03 14.14 -4.29
CA SER A 86 16.76 15.51 -4.76
C SER A 86 17.71 16.48 -4.05
N ARG A 87 18.48 17.25 -4.82
CA ARG A 87 19.39 18.30 -4.31
C ARG A 87 18.65 19.54 -3.80
N MET A 88 17.36 19.68 -4.14
CA MET A 88 16.49 20.76 -3.66
C MET A 88 15.95 20.48 -2.25
N PRO A 89 15.83 21.50 -1.37
CA PRO A 89 15.20 21.35 -0.06
C PRO A 89 13.77 20.85 -0.26
N PRO A 90 13.37 19.75 0.39
CA PRO A 90 12.06 19.17 0.18
C PRO A 90 10.99 20.12 0.72
N THR A 91 10.00 20.46 -0.11
CA THR A 91 8.74 21.02 0.39
C THR A 91 8.13 20.05 1.41
N ILE A 92 7.35 20.55 2.37
CA ILE A 92 6.67 19.75 3.40
C ILE A 92 5.92 18.55 2.79
N ASN A 93 5.28 18.74 1.63
CA ASN A 93 4.56 17.69 0.90
C ASN A 93 5.48 16.58 0.34
N VAL A 94 6.70 16.94 -0.11
CA VAL A 94 7.70 15.99 -0.59
C VAL A 94 8.25 15.17 0.58
N ALA A 95 8.57 15.82 1.70
CA ALA A 95 9.00 15.14 2.92
C ALA A 95 7.92 14.15 3.42
N ARG A 96 6.66 14.59 3.51
CA ARG A 96 5.52 13.75 3.88
C ARG A 96 5.36 12.53 2.96
N THR A 97 5.48 12.73 1.65
CA THR A 97 5.39 11.64 0.67
C THR A 97 6.53 10.65 0.84
N ARG A 98 7.76 11.12 1.11
CA ARG A 98 8.92 10.24 1.36
C ARG A 98 8.74 9.42 2.63
N ILE A 99 8.31 10.05 3.72
CA ILE A 99 8.02 9.37 4.99
C ILE A 99 6.96 8.27 4.77
N ASN A 100 5.85 8.58 4.10
CA ASN A 100 4.81 7.59 3.80
C ASN A 100 5.31 6.41 2.98
N ARG A 101 6.19 6.67 2.01
CA ARG A 101 6.76 5.60 1.18
C ARG A 101 7.76 4.74 1.95
N ILE A 102 8.51 5.31 2.89
CA ILE A 102 9.38 4.55 3.80
C ILE A 102 8.55 3.69 4.76
N ILE A 103 7.49 4.26 5.36
CA ILE A 103 6.55 3.51 6.21
C ILE A 103 5.91 2.38 5.41
N TYR A 104 5.49 2.64 4.17
CA TYR A 104 4.93 1.62 3.30
C TYR A 104 5.95 0.53 2.96
N LEU A 105 7.20 0.89 2.64
CA LEU A 105 8.27 -0.07 2.40
C LEU A 105 8.51 -0.96 3.63
N HIS A 106 8.61 -0.39 4.82
CA HIS A 106 8.74 -1.16 6.06
C HIS A 106 7.56 -2.11 6.25
N HIS A 107 6.32 -1.65 6.03
CA HIS A 107 5.13 -2.49 6.09
C HIS A 107 5.19 -3.64 5.07
N MET A 108 5.61 -3.38 3.84
CA MET A 108 5.76 -4.41 2.79
C MET A 108 6.80 -5.46 3.14
N LEU A 109 7.94 -5.05 3.71
CA LEU A 109 8.98 -5.99 4.15
C LEU A 109 8.43 -6.97 5.20
N GLY A 110 7.58 -6.52 6.12
CA GLY A 110 6.90 -7.41 7.07
C GLY A 110 5.83 -8.33 6.47
N ARG A 111 5.45 -8.14 5.20
CA ARG A 111 4.50 -9.00 4.47
C ARG A 111 5.18 -10.01 3.56
N LEU A 112 6.51 -10.00 3.47
CA LEU A 112 7.25 -10.98 2.66
C LEU A 112 7.24 -12.37 3.29
N ASP A 113 7.29 -12.50 4.63
CA ASP A 113 7.26 -13.81 5.28
C ASP A 113 5.93 -14.55 5.04
N PRO A 114 4.75 -13.94 5.24
CA PRO A 114 3.48 -14.57 4.89
C PRO A 114 3.35 -14.92 3.40
N LEU A 115 3.97 -14.12 2.52
CA LEU A 115 3.98 -14.40 1.08
C LEU A 115 4.86 -15.61 0.75
N SER A 116 6.04 -15.73 1.37
CA SER A 116 6.92 -16.90 1.24
C SER A 116 6.21 -18.17 1.74
N GLN A 117 5.51 -18.08 2.88
CA GLN A 117 4.71 -19.19 3.43
C GLN A 117 3.55 -19.58 2.51
N ALA A 118 2.86 -18.62 1.88
CA ALA A 118 1.79 -18.92 0.93
C ALA A 118 2.28 -19.64 -0.33
N LEU A 119 3.56 -19.48 -0.70
CA LEU A 119 4.22 -20.20 -1.80
C LEU A 119 4.76 -21.58 -1.38
N ALA A 120 4.85 -21.88 -0.07
CA ALA A 120 5.38 -23.14 0.44
C ALA A 120 4.78 -24.43 -0.15
N PRO A 121 3.45 -24.55 -0.34
CA PRO A 121 2.84 -25.79 -0.84
C PRO A 121 3.03 -26.03 -2.34
N LEU A 122 3.50 -25.04 -3.10
CA LEU A 122 3.73 -25.16 -4.53
C LEU A 122 5.06 -25.88 -4.81
N ARG A 123 5.03 -26.79 -5.77
CA ARG A 123 6.13 -27.69 -6.16
C ARG A 123 6.86 -27.23 -7.40
N HIS A 124 6.22 -26.46 -8.28
CA HIS A 124 6.85 -26.10 -9.55
C HIS A 124 8.14 -25.26 -9.34
N PRO A 125 9.23 -25.51 -10.11
CA PRO A 125 10.53 -24.87 -9.90
C PRO A 125 10.52 -23.34 -9.91
N LEU A 126 9.63 -22.71 -10.71
CA LEU A 126 9.49 -21.26 -10.71
C LEU A 126 9.05 -20.71 -9.34
N PHE A 127 8.12 -21.37 -8.66
CA PHE A 127 7.68 -20.92 -7.32
C PHE A 127 8.78 -21.13 -6.28
N ALA A 128 9.57 -22.21 -6.41
CA ALA A 128 10.75 -22.42 -5.58
C ALA A 128 11.80 -21.31 -5.77
N ASN A 129 12.00 -20.83 -7.01
CA ASN A 129 12.87 -19.71 -7.30
C ASN A 129 12.35 -18.40 -6.68
N PHE A 130 11.04 -18.13 -6.75
CA PHE A 130 10.45 -16.98 -6.07
C PHE A 130 10.60 -17.05 -4.55
N ARG A 131 10.40 -18.22 -3.94
CA ARG A 131 10.63 -18.42 -2.51
C ARG A 131 12.07 -18.13 -2.13
N ARG A 132 13.05 -18.67 -2.86
CA ARG A 132 14.48 -18.37 -2.64
C ARG A 132 14.80 -16.88 -2.73
N ALA A 133 14.18 -16.17 -3.67
CA ALA A 133 14.35 -14.72 -3.80
C ALA A 133 13.73 -13.94 -2.63
N LEU A 134 12.64 -14.45 -2.04
CA LEU A 134 11.99 -13.86 -0.86
C LEU A 134 12.73 -14.19 0.45
N ASP A 135 13.40 -15.33 0.51
CA ASP A 135 14.18 -15.78 1.68
C ASP A 135 15.63 -15.22 1.68
N GLU A 136 15.93 -14.27 0.79
CA GLU A 136 17.26 -13.68 0.64
C GLU A 136 17.65 -12.87 1.91
N PRO A 137 18.86 -13.07 2.47
CA PRO A 137 19.22 -12.55 3.79
C PRO A 137 19.32 -11.02 3.87
N ALA A 138 19.38 -10.30 2.75
CA ALA A 138 19.33 -8.84 2.77
C ALA A 138 17.94 -8.31 3.12
N LEU A 139 16.86 -9.06 2.86
CA LEU A 139 15.49 -8.63 3.17
C LEU A 139 15.24 -8.51 4.70
N PRO A 140 15.57 -9.49 5.54
CA PRO A 140 15.52 -9.34 7.00
C PRO A 140 16.45 -8.26 7.53
N ARG A 141 17.67 -8.13 6.98
CA ARG A 141 18.62 -7.06 7.37
C ARG A 141 18.06 -5.68 7.07
N LEU A 142 17.44 -5.51 5.91
CA LEU A 142 16.79 -4.26 5.53
C LEU A 142 15.61 -3.95 6.45
N ARG A 143 14.80 -4.96 6.80
CA ARG A 143 13.71 -4.81 7.76
C ARG A 143 14.23 -4.36 9.12
N ALA A 144 15.26 -5.01 9.66
CA ALA A 144 15.88 -4.65 10.94
C ALA A 144 16.41 -3.20 10.93
N HIS A 145 17.01 -2.77 9.82
CA HIS A 145 17.47 -1.38 9.67
C HIS A 145 16.31 -0.37 9.73
N PHE A 146 15.16 -0.71 9.13
CA PHE A 146 13.97 0.13 9.23
C PHE A 146 13.34 0.10 10.63
N GLU A 147 13.43 -1.01 11.37
CA GLU A 147 12.91 -1.11 12.75
C GLU A 147 13.67 -0.22 13.73
N VAL A 148 15.00 -0.12 13.59
CA VAL A 148 15.83 0.81 14.39
C VAL A 148 15.47 2.28 14.11
N LEU A 149 15.07 2.59 12.87
CA LEU A 149 14.64 3.92 12.46
C LEU A 149 13.14 4.17 12.72
N ALA A 150 12.39 3.14 13.11
CA ALA A 150 10.96 3.22 13.26
C ALA A 150 10.56 3.71 14.65
N ASN A 151 10.01 4.92 14.73
CA ASN A 151 9.29 5.39 15.90
C ASN A 151 8.07 4.45 16.13
N PRO A 152 7.83 3.88 17.34
CA PRO A 152 6.78 2.90 17.60
C PRO A 152 5.35 3.33 17.23
N ASP A 153 5.12 4.63 17.00
CA ASP A 153 3.85 5.19 16.54
C ASP A 153 3.63 5.12 15.01
N MET A 154 4.61 4.66 14.23
CA MET A 154 4.50 4.58 12.76
C MET A 154 3.65 3.39 12.30
N ARG A 155 2.32 3.58 12.32
CA ARG A 155 1.36 2.61 11.75
C ARG A 155 0.99 2.97 10.32
N TYR A 156 1.17 2.03 9.39
CA TYR A 156 0.59 2.14 8.05
C TYR A 156 -0.94 1.99 8.15
N SER A 157 -1.68 3.01 7.71
CA SER A 157 -3.13 2.95 7.54
C SER A 157 -3.48 3.04 6.06
N ARG A 158 -4.22 2.06 5.51
CA ARG A 158 -4.81 2.17 4.17
C ARG A 158 -5.75 3.37 4.13
N GLY A 159 -5.42 4.36 3.30
CA GLY A 159 -6.14 5.63 3.18
C GLY A 159 -5.22 6.85 3.30
N ARG A 160 -5.67 8.01 2.80
CA ARG A 160 -4.97 9.30 3.04
C ARG A 160 -4.67 9.38 4.53
N LEU A 161 -3.41 9.62 4.90
CA LEU A 161 -3.01 9.93 6.27
C LEU A 161 -4.00 10.93 6.90
N THR A 162 -4.97 10.46 7.67
CA THR A 162 -5.88 11.33 8.43
C THR A 162 -5.22 11.71 9.75
N MET A 163 -3.96 12.15 9.69
CA MET A 163 -3.26 12.71 10.86
C MET A 163 -4.02 13.93 11.41
N HIS A 164 -4.75 14.68 10.56
CA HIS A 164 -5.60 15.79 11.01
C HIS A 164 -6.91 15.36 11.67
N ALA A 165 -7.47 14.18 11.36
CA ALA A 165 -8.76 13.77 11.94
C ALA A 165 -8.60 13.18 13.36
N GLN A 166 -7.50 12.49 13.62
CA GLN A 166 -7.25 11.87 14.94
C GLN A 166 -6.78 12.90 15.97
N ALA A 167 -5.98 13.90 15.57
CA ALA A 167 -5.58 15.00 16.45
C ALA A 167 -6.77 15.88 16.86
N HIS A 168 -7.67 16.20 15.91
CA HIS A 168 -8.90 16.96 16.23
C HIS A 168 -9.85 16.20 17.15
N ARG A 169 -10.05 14.89 16.94
CA ARG A 169 -10.90 14.07 17.85
C ARG A 169 -10.32 13.96 19.26
N ARG A 170 -8.99 13.86 19.42
CA ARG A 170 -8.31 13.84 20.72
C ARG A 170 -8.37 15.21 21.42
N CYS A 171 -8.22 16.32 20.69
CA CYS A 171 -8.37 17.67 21.24
C CYS A 171 -9.83 18.02 21.59
N GLN A 172 -10.82 17.56 20.82
CA GLN A 172 -12.24 17.72 21.14
C GLN A 172 -12.65 16.93 22.40
N ALA A 173 -12.17 15.70 22.56
CA ALA A 173 -12.45 14.89 23.74
C ALA A 173 -11.81 15.46 25.03
N ARG A 174 -10.64 16.11 24.92
CA ARG A 174 -10.00 16.81 26.05
C ARG A 174 -10.72 18.12 26.42
N ARG A 175 -11.34 18.81 25.45
CA ARG A 175 -12.14 20.03 25.70
C ARG A 175 -13.48 19.76 26.40
N GLN A 176 -14.05 18.56 26.26
CA GLN A 176 -15.32 18.17 26.91
C GLN A 176 -15.15 17.68 28.36
N ARG A 177 -13.92 17.47 28.84
CA ARG A 177 -13.61 16.97 30.20
C ARG A 177 -13.07 18.05 31.14
N LEU A 178 -13.06 19.33 30.75
CA LEU A 178 -12.72 20.42 31.64
C LEU A 178 -14.01 20.87 32.37
N PRO A 179 -14.07 20.80 33.72
CA PRO A 179 -15.21 21.32 34.46
C PRO A 179 -15.33 22.82 34.20
N ARG A 180 -16.54 23.29 33.87
CA ARG A 180 -16.84 24.72 33.72
C ARG A 180 -16.61 25.41 35.07
N SER A 181 -15.43 26.00 35.24
CA SER A 181 -15.16 26.94 36.33
C SER A 181 -16.12 28.13 36.20
N SER A 182 -16.97 28.29 37.21
CA SER A 182 -17.85 29.43 37.45
C SER A 182 -17.06 30.74 37.44
N ALA A 183 -17.42 31.65 36.53
CA ALA A 183 -16.94 33.04 36.56
C ALA A 183 -17.76 33.85 37.60
N PRO A 184 -17.15 34.81 38.33
CA PRO A 184 -17.85 35.58 39.34
C PRO A 184 -18.76 36.64 38.73
N ALA A 185 -19.92 36.85 39.36
CA ALA A 185 -20.90 37.85 38.98
C ALA A 185 -20.36 39.27 39.18
N VAL A 186 -20.29 40.04 38.09
CA VAL A 186 -20.06 41.49 38.13
C VAL A 186 -21.33 42.16 38.66
N ARG A 187 -21.21 42.77 39.84
CA ARG A 187 -22.26 43.50 40.55
C ARG A 187 -22.42 44.88 39.89
N GLN A 188 -23.58 45.15 39.30
CA GLN A 188 -24.00 46.51 38.96
C GLN A 188 -24.34 47.27 40.25
N PRO A 189 -24.04 48.58 40.38
CA PRO A 189 -24.76 49.45 41.28
C PRO A 189 -25.85 50.20 40.49
N GLY A 190 -27.10 49.99 40.89
CA GLY A 190 -28.24 50.77 40.43
C GLY A 190 -28.35 52.09 41.20
N GLY A 191 -28.50 53.18 40.44
CA GLY A 191 -29.57 54.18 40.54
C GLY A 191 -29.79 54.98 41.83
N GLY A 192 -29.72 56.31 41.67
CA GLY A 192 -30.83 57.19 42.08
C GLY A 192 -30.47 58.42 42.91
N GLY A 193 -30.97 59.59 42.48
CA GLY A 193 -31.25 60.74 43.35
C GLY A 193 -30.68 62.08 42.87
N GLY A 194 -31.56 63.03 42.53
CA GLY A 194 -31.22 64.38 42.08
C GLY A 194 -31.40 65.46 43.15
N ALA A 195 -31.52 66.70 42.64
CA ALA A 195 -31.80 67.98 43.30
C ALA A 195 -30.60 68.72 43.94
N ALA A 196 -30.11 69.76 43.25
CA ALA A 196 -30.37 71.17 43.56
C ALA A 196 -29.89 72.04 42.39
#